data_AF-A0A3S2PID2-F1
#
_entry.id   AF-A0A3S2PID2-F1
#
_cell.length_a   1.000
_cell.length_b   1.000
_cell.length_c   1.000
_cell.angle_alpha   90.00
_cell.angle_beta   90.00
_cell.angle_gamma   90.00
#
_symmetry.space_group_name_H-M   'P 1'
#
loop_
_entity.id
_entity.type
_entity.pdbx_description
1 polymer ?
#
loop_
_entity_poly.entity_id
_entity_poly.type
_entity_poly.pdbx_seq_one_letter_code
_entity_poly.pdbx_strand_id
1 'polypeptide(L)'
;MLVIGNFGLSHDQQQSQMALWAIMAAPLLMSNDLRDICPRSKELLQNRMIIAINQDPLGRQGLRTVQVMGCDVWERPLFGNRLAIAIMYKEELGGPRRFPISAVPGWKFCTPQCNVTQILPQYKELGVQSHQKELVLSVNPTGTTLLTVTPLSEDLKKRHWNSMLAQKQHIVL
;
A
#
# COMPACT_ATOMS: atom_id res chain seq x y z
N MET A 1 7.28 15.37 -9.53
CA MET A 1 8.20 15.65 -8.40
C MET A 1 7.42 15.56 -7.11
N LEU A 2 8.05 15.16 -6.01
CA LEU A 2 7.52 15.28 -4.66
C LEU A 2 7.66 16.74 -4.21
N VAL A 3 6.60 17.31 -3.66
CA VAL A 3 6.58 18.68 -3.12
C VAL A 3 6.42 18.70 -1.60
N ILE A 4 6.65 17.55 -0.97
CA ILE A 4 6.68 17.36 0.49
C ILE A 4 7.76 18.26 1.10
N GLY A 5 7.42 18.97 2.17
CA GLY A 5 8.30 19.94 2.82
C GLY A 5 8.20 21.37 2.29
N ASN A 6 7.36 21.63 1.27
CA ASN A 6 7.00 22.99 0.86
C ASN A 6 5.74 23.48 1.62
N PHE A 7 5.10 24.54 1.11
CA PHE A 7 4.03 25.30 1.77
C PHE A 7 2.59 24.90 1.36
N GLY A 8 2.42 24.16 0.26
CA GLY A 8 1.09 23.96 -0.36
C GLY A 8 0.31 22.72 0.07
N LEU A 9 0.89 21.83 0.90
CA LEU A 9 0.24 20.58 1.31
C LEU A 9 0.14 20.49 2.84
N SER A 10 -1.06 20.15 3.32
CA SER A 10 -1.26 19.70 4.70
C SER A 10 -0.46 18.43 4.97
N HIS A 11 -0.30 18.04 6.23
CA HIS A 11 0.44 16.82 6.52
C HIS A 11 -0.24 15.56 5.95
N ASP A 12 -1.56 15.45 6.06
CA ASP A 12 -2.31 14.33 5.49
C ASP A 12 -2.14 14.28 3.96
N GLN A 13 -2.14 15.44 3.28
CA GLN A 13 -1.87 15.52 1.84
C GLN A 13 -0.42 15.15 1.48
N GLN A 14 0.57 15.52 2.31
CA GLN A 14 1.96 15.09 2.11
C GLN A 14 2.08 13.56 2.22
N GLN A 15 1.41 12.96 3.21
CA GLN A 15 1.35 11.50 3.38
C GLN A 15 0.68 10.83 2.18
N SER A 16 -0.44 11.38 1.70
CA SER A 16 -1.12 10.92 0.48
C SER A 16 -0.22 10.97 -0.75
N GLN A 17 0.54 12.06 -0.94
CA GLN A 17 1.51 12.16 -2.04
C GLN A 17 2.57 11.04 -1.94
N MET A 18 3.19 10.87 -0.77
CA MET A 18 4.23 9.86 -0.58
C MET A 18 3.69 8.44 -0.81
N ALA A 19 2.51 8.13 -0.28
CA ALA A 19 1.87 6.82 -0.42
C ALA A 19 1.54 6.49 -1.88
N LEU A 20 0.89 7.42 -2.59
CA LEU A 20 0.50 7.19 -3.98
C LEU A 20 1.71 7.13 -4.92
N TRP A 21 2.75 7.94 -4.71
CA TRP A 21 4.00 7.80 -5.46
C TRP A 21 4.66 6.43 -5.26
N ALA A 22 4.59 5.89 -4.04
CA ALA A 22 5.06 4.54 -3.77
C ALA A 22 4.20 3.48 -4.46
N ILE A 23 2.87 3.58 -4.42
CA ILE A 23 1.97 2.64 -5.09
C ILE A 23 2.10 2.69 -6.62
N MET A 24 2.30 3.86 -7.20
CA MET A 24 2.44 4.03 -8.65
C MET A 24 3.83 3.67 -9.19
N ALA A 25 4.76 3.19 -8.35
CA ALA A 25 6.16 2.96 -8.73
C ALA A 25 6.81 4.19 -9.39
N ALA A 26 6.41 5.38 -8.95
CA ALA A 26 6.86 6.63 -9.55
C ALA A 26 8.29 6.97 -9.08
N PRO A 27 9.09 7.69 -9.90
CA PRO A 27 10.36 8.24 -9.45
C PRO A 27 10.17 9.19 -8.26
N LEU A 28 10.94 8.97 -7.18
CA LEU A 28 10.90 9.80 -5.96
C LEU A 28 11.84 11.02 -6.08
N LEU A 29 11.56 11.89 -7.04
CA LEU A 29 12.35 13.11 -7.27
C LEU A 29 11.80 14.26 -6.39
N MET A 30 12.56 14.67 -5.38
CA MET A 30 12.20 15.76 -4.47
C MET A 30 12.45 17.13 -5.11
N SER A 31 11.53 18.07 -4.85
CA SER A 31 11.66 19.48 -5.22
C SER A 31 11.29 20.35 -4.02
N ASN A 32 12.25 20.52 -3.10
CA ASN A 32 12.12 21.26 -1.84
C ASN A 32 13.48 21.83 -1.40
N ASP A 33 13.49 22.72 -0.40
CA ASP A 33 14.74 23.21 0.19
C ASP A 33 15.21 22.25 1.30
N LEU A 34 16.29 21.51 1.03
CA LEU A 34 16.84 20.54 1.99
C LEU A 34 17.53 21.20 3.19
N ARG A 35 17.84 22.50 3.11
CA ARG A 35 18.48 23.26 4.19
C ARG A 35 17.46 23.65 5.27
N ASP A 36 16.20 23.77 4.89
CA ASP A 36 15.09 24.22 5.74
C ASP A 36 13.83 23.36 5.53
N ILE A 37 13.95 22.07 5.85
CA ILE A 37 12.81 21.15 5.80
C ILE A 37 12.31 20.83 7.21
N CYS A 38 11.00 20.95 7.40
CA CYS A 38 10.34 20.57 8.66
C CYS A 38 10.66 19.10 9.03
N PRO A 39 10.99 18.80 10.31
CA PRO A 39 11.33 17.44 10.75
C PRO A 39 10.30 16.38 10.35
N ARG A 40 9.00 16.70 10.42
CA ARG A 40 7.91 15.79 10.08
C ARG A 40 7.89 15.43 8.58
N SER A 41 8.20 16.39 7.71
CA SER A 41 8.29 16.18 6.26
C SER A 41 9.56 15.39 5.89
N LYS A 42 10.68 15.68 6.58
CA LYS A 42 11.93 14.93 6.45
C LYS A 42 11.75 13.45 6.84
N GLU A 43 11.11 13.19 7.98
CA GLU A 43 10.81 11.82 8.42
C GLU A 43 9.94 11.06 7.42
N LEU A 44 8.91 11.72 6.87
CA LEU A 44 8.05 11.12 5.84
C LEU A 44 8.84 10.76 4.57
N LEU A 45 9.68 11.67 4.07
CA LEU A 45 10.52 11.45 2.88
C LEU A 45 11.57 10.36 3.10
N GLN A 46 12.03 10.17 4.34
CA GLN A 46 13.02 9.16 4.71
C GLN A 46 12.40 7.85 5.22
N ASN A 47 11.07 7.71 5.17
CA ASN A 47 10.37 6.54 5.69
C ASN A 47 10.76 5.28 4.89
N ARG A 48 11.60 4.44 5.50
CA ARG A 48 12.18 3.25 4.86
C ARG A 48 11.13 2.25 4.39
N MET A 49 10.00 2.13 5.07
CA MET A 49 8.93 1.20 4.67
C MET A 49 8.23 1.67 3.39
N ILE A 50 7.98 2.98 3.26
CA ILE A 50 7.37 3.53 2.04
C ILE A 50 8.36 3.50 0.88
N ILE A 51 9.62 3.82 1.13
CA ILE A 51 10.69 3.70 0.12
C ILE A 51 10.83 2.24 -0.34
N ALA A 52 10.76 1.26 0.57
CA ALA A 52 10.83 -0.16 0.21
C ALA A 52 9.64 -0.61 -0.65
N ILE A 53 8.44 -0.06 -0.44
CA ILE A 53 7.30 -0.27 -1.36
C ILE A 53 7.63 0.33 -2.73
N ASN A 54 8.12 1.56 -2.77
CA ASN A 54 8.44 2.24 -4.02
C ASN A 54 9.49 1.47 -4.84
N GLN A 55 10.58 1.08 -4.19
CA GLN A 55 11.76 0.39 -4.72
C GLN A 55 11.61 -1.14 -4.78
N ASP A 56 10.39 -1.67 -4.68
CA ASP A 56 10.17 -3.11 -4.72
C ASP A 56 10.68 -3.72 -6.05
N PRO A 57 11.49 -4.80 -6.00
CA PRO A 57 12.20 -5.32 -7.17
C PRO A 57 11.27 -5.98 -8.20
N LEU A 58 10.01 -6.24 -7.86
CA LEU A 58 9.02 -6.68 -8.85
C LEU A 58 8.79 -5.61 -9.92
N GLY A 59 9.02 -4.32 -9.59
CA GLY A 59 8.93 -3.21 -10.56
C GLY A 59 7.54 -2.99 -11.16
N ARG A 60 6.50 -3.65 -10.63
CA ARG A 60 5.13 -3.53 -11.12
C ARG A 60 4.43 -2.36 -10.46
N GLN A 61 3.96 -1.44 -11.30
CA GLN A 61 3.11 -0.33 -10.91
C GLN A 61 1.76 -0.83 -10.36
N GLY A 62 1.29 -0.21 -9.29
CA GLY A 62 -0.06 -0.42 -8.74
C GLY A 62 -1.14 0.36 -9.48
N LEU A 63 -2.39 0.01 -9.18
CA LEU A 63 -3.57 0.54 -9.86
C LEU A 63 -4.64 0.94 -8.85
N ARG A 64 -5.51 1.87 -9.23
CA ARG A 64 -6.76 2.13 -8.50
C ARG A 64 -7.73 1.00 -8.79
N THR A 65 -8.04 0.18 -7.79
CA THR A 65 -8.85 -1.04 -7.96
C THR A 65 -10.32 -0.80 -7.73
N VAL A 66 -10.68 0.11 -6.82
CA VAL A 66 -12.07 0.47 -6.55
C VAL A 66 -12.17 1.90 -6.00
N GLN A 67 -13.32 2.52 -6.23
CA GLN A 67 -13.74 3.74 -5.54
C GLN A 67 -15.02 3.41 -4.77
N VAL A 68 -14.98 3.53 -3.45
CA VAL A 68 -16.09 3.13 -2.56
C VAL A 68 -16.07 3.95 -1.28
N MET A 69 -17.25 4.31 -0.76
CA MET A 69 -17.40 5.08 0.49
C MET A 69 -16.64 6.42 0.52
N GLY A 70 -16.47 7.07 -0.65
CA GLY A 70 -15.71 8.32 -0.81
C GLY A 70 -14.19 8.12 -0.84
N CYS A 71 -13.71 6.88 -0.78
CA CYS A 71 -12.30 6.55 -0.80
C CYS A 71 -11.89 5.93 -2.14
N ASP A 72 -10.72 6.33 -2.64
CA ASP A 72 -10.02 5.62 -3.71
C ASP A 72 -9.10 4.57 -3.08
N VAL A 73 -9.27 3.31 -3.50
CA VAL A 73 -8.43 2.20 -3.08
C VAL A 73 -7.44 1.90 -4.19
N TRP A 74 -6.15 1.94 -3.84
CA TRP A 74 -5.06 1.62 -4.74
C TRP A 74 -4.28 0.43 -4.21
N GLU A 75 -3.92 -0.48 -5.11
CA GLU A 75 -3.23 -1.71 -4.76
C GLU A 75 -2.01 -1.91 -5.65
N ARG A 76 -0.87 -2.26 -5.03
CA ARG A 76 0.39 -2.59 -5.72
C ARG A 76 0.85 -3.98 -5.32
N PRO A 77 0.99 -4.93 -6.27
CA PRO A 77 1.65 -6.20 -5.99
C PRO A 77 3.15 -5.96 -5.74
N LEU A 78 3.68 -6.64 -4.74
CA LEU A 78 5.08 -6.55 -4.33
C LEU A 78 5.76 -7.91 -4.43
N PHE A 79 7.09 -7.90 -4.48
CA PHE A 79 7.89 -9.12 -4.49
C PHE A 79 7.61 -10.00 -3.27
N GLY A 80 7.67 -11.31 -3.48
CA GLY A 80 7.40 -12.30 -2.42
C GLY A 80 5.92 -12.50 -2.13
N ASN A 81 5.05 -12.30 -3.12
CA ASN A 81 3.60 -12.43 -2.99
C ASN A 81 3.07 -11.55 -1.83
N ARG A 82 3.49 -10.29 -1.81
CA ARG A 82 3.01 -9.27 -0.87
C ARG A 82 2.16 -8.26 -1.61
N LEU A 83 1.37 -7.49 -0.87
CA LEU A 83 0.49 -6.46 -1.43
C LEU A 83 0.64 -5.18 -0.61
N ALA A 84 0.82 -4.04 -1.27
CA ALA A 84 0.64 -2.72 -0.67
C ALA A 84 -0.74 -2.17 -1.03
N ILE A 85 -1.45 -1.61 -0.06
CA ILE A 85 -2.79 -1.05 -0.21
C ILE A 85 -2.77 0.38 0.31
N ALA A 86 -3.18 1.34 -0.50
CA ALA A 86 -3.41 2.72 -0.11
C ALA A 86 -4.90 3.06 -0.22
N ILE A 87 -5.49 3.52 0.88
CA ILE A 87 -6.89 3.96 0.92
C ILE A 87 -6.86 5.47 1.13
N MET A 88 -7.17 6.23 0.08
CA MET A 88 -7.17 7.69 0.10
C MET A 88 -8.60 8.21 0.21
N TYR A 89 -8.87 9.05 1.21
CA TYR A 89 -10.17 9.71 1.36
C TYR A 89 -10.12 11.09 0.69
N LYS A 90 -10.98 11.30 -0.31
CA LYS A 90 -10.92 12.51 -1.16
C LYS A 90 -11.69 13.70 -0.61
N GLU A 91 -12.57 13.47 0.35
CA GLU A 91 -13.33 14.56 0.95
C GLU A 91 -12.42 15.48 1.75
N GLU A 92 -12.74 16.77 1.71
CA GLU A 92 -11.98 17.84 2.37
C GLU A 92 -12.64 18.30 3.68
N LEU A 93 -13.87 17.84 3.94
CA LEU A 93 -14.70 18.25 5.07
C LEU A 93 -15.02 17.08 6.00
N GLY A 94 -15.25 17.40 7.27
CA GLY A 94 -15.65 16.43 8.29
C GLY A 94 -14.47 15.78 9.02
N GLY A 95 -14.76 14.64 9.67
CA GLY A 95 -13.79 13.88 10.46
C GLY A 95 -13.29 12.62 9.73
N PRO A 96 -12.46 11.80 10.39
CA PRO A 96 -11.93 10.58 9.81
C PRO A 96 -13.03 9.59 9.39
N ARG A 97 -12.90 9.03 8.19
CA ARG A 97 -13.80 8.03 7.64
C ARG A 97 -13.43 6.65 8.17
N ARG A 98 -14.41 5.96 8.77
CA ARG A 98 -14.31 4.52 9.07
C ARG A 98 -14.47 3.71 7.79
N PHE A 99 -13.46 2.91 7.44
CA PHE A 99 -13.39 2.13 6.21
C PHE A 99 -13.20 0.63 6.54
N PRO A 100 -14.15 -0.25 6.19
CA PRO A 100 -14.01 -1.69 6.41
C PRO A 100 -13.03 -2.29 5.39
N ILE A 101 -12.01 -3.02 5.85
CA ILE A 101 -10.99 -3.61 4.95
C ILE A 101 -11.60 -4.61 3.96
N SER A 102 -12.73 -5.23 4.30
CA SER A 102 -13.45 -6.17 3.43
C SER A 102 -13.94 -5.53 2.13
N ALA A 103 -14.01 -4.19 2.06
CA ALA A 103 -14.31 -3.46 0.83
C ALA A 103 -13.11 -3.37 -0.13
N VAL A 104 -11.89 -3.75 0.29
CA VAL A 104 -10.71 -3.79 -0.57
C VAL A 104 -10.73 -5.08 -1.43
N PRO A 105 -10.72 -4.99 -2.76
CA PRO A 105 -10.75 -6.16 -3.65
C PRO A 105 -9.64 -7.18 -3.36
N GLY A 106 -8.41 -6.72 -3.15
CA GLY A 106 -7.29 -7.60 -2.80
C GLY A 106 -7.32 -8.17 -1.38
N TRP A 107 -8.29 -7.83 -0.53
CA TRP A 107 -8.34 -8.39 0.84
C TRP A 107 -8.56 -9.92 0.85
N LYS A 108 -9.19 -10.46 -0.20
CA LYS A 108 -9.35 -11.92 -0.42
C LYS A 108 -8.02 -12.67 -0.43
N PHE A 109 -6.93 -11.95 -0.73
CA PHE A 109 -5.56 -12.46 -0.66
C PHE A 109 -5.16 -12.95 0.74
N CYS A 110 -5.83 -12.46 1.80
CA CYS A 110 -5.61 -12.85 3.18
C CYS A 110 -6.34 -14.16 3.56
N THR A 111 -6.09 -15.24 2.82
CA THR A 111 -6.70 -16.57 3.07
C THR A 111 -5.61 -17.65 3.24
N PRO A 112 -5.53 -18.36 4.38
CA PRO A 112 -6.37 -18.24 5.58
C PRO A 112 -5.99 -17.05 6.48
N GLN A 113 -4.72 -16.64 6.46
CA GLN A 113 -4.18 -15.60 7.33
C GLN A 113 -3.11 -14.78 6.62
N CYS A 114 -2.96 -13.53 7.04
CA CYS A 114 -1.92 -12.63 6.58
C CYS A 114 -1.40 -11.79 7.74
N ASN A 115 -0.11 -11.45 7.72
CA ASN A 115 0.43 -10.41 8.57
C ASN A 115 0.17 -9.05 7.93
N VAL A 116 -0.38 -8.12 8.71
CA VAL A 116 -0.75 -6.79 8.23
C VAL A 116 -0.03 -5.72 9.05
N THR A 117 0.61 -4.80 8.35
CA THR A 117 1.31 -3.67 8.95
C THR A 117 0.80 -2.37 8.35
N GLN A 118 0.34 -1.46 9.19
CA GLN A 118 0.01 -0.10 8.81
C GLN A 118 1.28 0.76 8.87
N ILE A 119 1.54 1.50 7.79
CA ILE A 119 2.69 2.41 7.66
C ILE A 119 2.24 3.86 7.84
N LEU A 120 1.10 4.23 7.24
CA LEU A 120 0.49 5.56 7.35
C LEU A 120 -0.95 5.46 7.85
N PRO A 121 -1.48 6.50 8.54
CA PRO A 121 -0.82 7.78 8.88
C PRO A 121 0.21 7.66 10.01
N GLN A 122 0.17 6.55 10.75
CA GLN A 122 1.14 6.19 11.79
C GLN A 122 1.43 4.71 11.69
N TYR A 123 2.66 4.33 12.05
CA TYR A 123 3.06 2.93 12.08
C TYR A 123 2.29 2.16 13.15
N LYS A 124 1.73 1.02 12.76
CA LYS A 124 1.05 0.09 13.67
C LYS A 124 1.13 -1.32 13.11
N GLU A 125 1.70 -2.24 13.88
CA GLU A 125 1.58 -3.66 13.59
C GLU A 125 0.16 -4.10 13.95
N LEU A 126 -0.63 -4.43 12.93
CA LEU A 126 -1.95 -5.03 13.14
C LEU A 126 -1.84 -6.53 13.39
N GLY A 127 -0.68 -7.12 13.10
CA GLY A 127 -0.38 -8.53 13.32
C GLY A 127 -1.15 -9.44 12.36
N VAL A 128 -1.36 -10.67 12.80
CA VAL A 128 -2.05 -11.69 12.02
C VAL A 128 -3.55 -11.39 11.94
N GLN A 129 -4.05 -11.27 10.72
CA GLN A 129 -5.46 -11.08 10.39
C GLN A 129 -5.96 -12.25 9.54
N SER A 130 -7.26 -12.51 9.59
CA SER A 130 -7.93 -13.45 8.69
C SER A 130 -8.97 -12.71 7.86
N HIS A 131 -9.34 -13.27 6.71
CA HIS A 131 -10.41 -12.71 5.87
C HIS A 131 -11.76 -12.55 6.61
N GLN A 132 -12.01 -13.35 7.65
CA GLN A 132 -13.26 -13.36 8.41
C GLN A 132 -13.33 -12.27 9.49
N LYS A 133 -12.18 -11.72 9.92
CA LYS A 133 -12.15 -10.74 10.99
C LYS A 133 -12.51 -9.36 10.46
N GLU A 134 -13.45 -8.69 11.12
CA GLU A 134 -13.78 -7.30 10.82
C GLU A 134 -12.63 -6.39 11.27
N LEU A 135 -11.86 -5.90 10.30
CA LEU A 135 -10.87 -4.85 10.50
C LEU A 135 -11.41 -3.55 9.88
N VAL A 136 -11.55 -2.52 10.71
CA VAL A 136 -11.99 -1.19 10.30
C VAL A 136 -10.84 -0.22 10.47
N LEU A 137 -10.52 0.48 9.39
CA LEU A 137 -9.47 1.50 9.34
C LEU A 137 -10.08 2.89 9.48
N SER A 138 -9.27 3.83 9.95
CA SER A 138 -9.61 5.25 9.98
C SER A 138 -8.81 5.98 8.90
N VAL A 139 -9.46 6.79 8.08
CA VAL A 139 -8.81 7.56 7.00
C VAL A 139 -9.20 9.03 7.14
N ASN A 140 -8.21 9.91 7.34
CA ASN A 140 -8.44 11.35 7.50
C ASN A 140 -8.88 12.00 6.17
N PRO A 141 -9.66 13.11 6.20
CA PRO A 141 -9.93 13.94 5.02
C PRO A 141 -8.63 14.30 4.29
N THR A 142 -8.61 14.16 2.95
CA THR A 142 -7.42 14.30 2.08
C THR A 142 -6.22 13.39 2.40
N GLY A 143 -6.35 12.52 3.40
CA GLY A 143 -5.32 11.63 3.91
C GLY A 143 -5.37 10.24 3.28
N THR A 144 -4.33 9.46 3.57
CA THR A 144 -4.18 8.09 3.08
C THR A 144 -3.75 7.16 4.19
N THR A 145 -4.46 6.03 4.32
CA THR A 145 -4.00 4.89 5.12
C THR A 145 -3.27 3.91 4.22
N LEU A 146 -1.98 3.70 4.49
CA LEU A 146 -1.10 2.82 3.71
C LEU A 146 -0.78 1.57 4.51
N LEU A 147 -1.05 0.40 3.93
CA LEU A 147 -0.83 -0.91 4.53
C LEU A 147 0.08 -1.77 3.66
N THR A 148 0.75 -2.72 4.29
CA THR A 148 1.30 -3.90 3.63
C THR A 148 0.65 -5.16 4.18
N VAL A 149 0.39 -6.10 3.27
CA VAL A 149 -0.24 -7.38 3.56
C VAL A 149 0.68 -8.49 3.05
N THR A 150 1.07 -9.37 3.95
CA THR A 150 1.92 -10.53 3.66
C THR A 150 1.18 -11.81 4.03
N PRO A 151 0.80 -12.67 3.09
CA PRO A 151 0.10 -13.91 3.37
C PRO A 151 1.02 -14.87 4.13
N LEU A 152 0.46 -15.59 5.10
CA LEU A 152 1.22 -16.46 6.01
C LEU A 152 1.25 -17.94 5.60
N SER A 153 0.90 -18.28 4.36
CA SER A 153 0.86 -19.69 3.94
C SER A 153 2.14 -20.18 3.26
N GLU A 154 2.60 -21.36 3.68
CA GLU A 154 3.78 -22.09 3.18
C GLU A 154 3.62 -22.73 1.77
N ASP A 155 2.56 -22.46 1.02
CA ASP A 155 2.19 -23.31 -0.14
C ASP A 155 2.44 -22.72 -1.54
N LEU A 156 3.36 -21.76 -1.69
CA LEU A 156 3.80 -21.29 -3.01
C LEU A 156 4.95 -22.08 -3.63
N LYS A 157 5.70 -22.87 -2.85
CA LYS A 157 6.75 -23.74 -3.43
C LYS A 157 6.15 -24.91 -4.23
N LYS A 158 5.02 -25.50 -3.81
CA LYS A 158 4.46 -26.69 -4.50
C LYS A 158 3.67 -26.36 -5.78
N ARG A 159 2.99 -25.21 -5.86
CA ARG A 159 2.21 -24.85 -7.06
C ARG A 159 3.09 -24.44 -8.25
N HIS A 160 4.25 -23.84 -7.99
CA HIS A 160 5.15 -23.39 -9.05
C HIS A 160 5.94 -24.54 -9.73
N TRP A 161 6.21 -25.63 -9.01
CA TRP A 161 6.85 -26.84 -9.57
C TRP A 161 5.86 -27.71 -10.35
N ASN A 162 4.61 -27.85 -9.87
CA ASN A 162 3.61 -28.68 -10.55
C ASN A 162 3.10 -28.04 -11.86
N SER A 163 3.08 -26.72 -11.99
CA SER A 163 2.72 -26.07 -13.26
C SER A 163 3.82 -26.20 -14.32
N MET A 164 5.09 -26.22 -13.93
CA MET A 164 6.21 -26.41 -14.87
C MET A 164 6.31 -27.86 -15.40
N LEU A 165 5.90 -28.86 -14.61
CA LEU A 165 5.85 -30.27 -15.06
C LEU A 165 4.63 -30.54 -15.96
N ALA A 166 3.48 -29.92 -15.69
CA ALA A 166 2.28 -30.06 -16.52
C ALA A 166 2.42 -29.41 -17.91
N GLN A 167 3.25 -28.36 -18.03
CA GLN A 167 3.42 -27.63 -19.30
C GLN A 167 4.44 -28.28 -20.25
N LYS A 168 5.19 -29.29 -19.81
CA LYS A 168 6.14 -30.05 -20.64
C LYS A 168 5.55 -31.31 -21.30
N GLN A 169 4.31 -31.71 -20.98
CA GLN A 169 3.69 -32.93 -21.54
C GLN A 169 2.78 -32.69 -22.76
N HIS A 170 2.55 -31.43 -23.16
CA HIS A 170 1.60 -31.09 -24.24
C HIS A 170 2.22 -30.52 -25.52
N ILE A 171 3.55 -30.62 -25.69
CA ILE A 171 4.21 -30.21 -26.94
C ILE A 171 5.15 -31.34 -27.40
N VAL A 172 4.57 -32.47 -27.80
CA VAL A 172 5.17 -33.40 -28.76
C VAL A 172 4.03 -34.05 -29.55
N LEU A 173 3.73 -33.48 -30.72
CA LEU A 173 3.19 -34.16 -31.89
C LEU A 173 3.83 -33.51 -33.12
#